data_AF-A0A350P9C8-F1
#
_entry.id   AF-A0A350P9C8-F1
#
_cell.length_a   1.000
_cell.length_b   1.000
_cell.length_c   1.000
_cell.angle_alpha   90.00
_cell.angle_beta   90.00
_cell.angle_gamma   90.00
#
_symmetry.space_group_name_H-M   'P 1'
#
loop_
_entity.id
_entity.type
_entity.pdbx_description
1 polymer ?
#
loop_
_entity_poly.entity_id
_entity_poly.type
_entity_poly.pdbx_seq_one_letter_code
_entity_poly.pdbx_strand_id
1 'polypeptide(L)' 'IVVHNVKANLNPGMQDDHILLGMSVLKQLEFTQRGEWLILRTL' A
#
# COMPACT_ATOMS: atom_id res chain seq x y z
N ILE A 1 -4.36 1.38 -9.70
CA ILE A 1 -4.06 0.01 -9.22
C ILE A 1 -5.31 -0.46 -8.47
N VAL A 2 -5.83 -1.63 -8.79
CA VAL A 2 -7.02 -2.17 -8.13
C VAL A 2 -6.67 -3.53 -7.55
N VAL A 3 -6.93 -3.72 -6.26
CA VAL A 3 -6.64 -4.95 -5.51
C VAL A 3 -7.93 -5.44 -4.86
N HIS A 4 -8.18 -6.74 -4.98
CA HIS A 4 -9.42 -7.38 -4.55
C HIS A 4 -9.14 -8.39 -3.44
N ASN A 5 -10.08 -8.54 -2.51
CA ASN A 5 -10.04 -9.55 -1.45
C ASN A 5 -8.75 -9.52 -0.60
N VAL A 6 -8.23 -8.31 -0.36
CA VAL A 6 -7.04 -8.11 0.49
C VAL A 6 -7.46 -8.22 1.96
N LYS A 7 -6.70 -8.99 2.74
CA LYS A 7 -6.86 -9.01 4.20
C LYS A 7 -6.59 -7.62 4.77
N ALA A 8 -7.57 -7.06 5.47
CA ALA A 8 -7.53 -5.76 6.12
C ALA A 8 -8.07 -5.85 7.54
N ASN A 9 -7.79 -4.82 8.35
CA ASN A 9 -8.33 -4.66 9.69
C ASN A 9 -8.81 -3.22 9.86
N LEU A 10 -9.93 -3.02 10.56
CA LEU A 10 -10.39 -1.71 10.99
C LEU A 10 -9.86 -1.46 12.40
N ASN A 11 -9.13 -0.37 12.60
CA ASN A 11 -8.62 0.03 13.91
C ASN A 11 -9.48 1.19 14.46
N PRO A 12 -10.42 0.95 15.40
CA PRO A 12 -11.29 2.01 15.94
C PRO A 12 -10.54 3.09 16.71
N GLY A 13 -9.31 2.83 17.14
CA GLY A 13 -8.45 3.81 17.80
C GLY A 13 -7.71 4.74 16.83
N MET A 14 -7.81 4.50 15.51
CA MET A 14 -7.25 5.39 14.50
C MET A 14 -8.23 6.53 14.25
N GLN A 15 -7.79 7.77 14.54
CA GLN A 15 -8.65 8.96 14.49
C GLN A 15 -8.48 9.78 13.20
N ASP A 16 -7.50 9.43 12.38
CA ASP A 16 -7.19 10.15 11.14
C ASP A 16 -7.86 9.51 9.93
N ASP A 17 -8.10 10.30 8.89
CA ASP A 17 -8.68 9.86 7.61
C ASP A 17 -7.67 9.14 6.68
N HIS A 18 -6.63 8.53 7.27
CA HIS A 18 -5.59 7.83 6.52
C HIS A 18 -5.93 6.34 6.33
N ILE A 19 -5.30 5.70 5.34
CA ILE A 19 -5.34 4.25 5.18
C ILE A 19 -3.92 3.72 5.35
N LEU A 20 -3.73 2.82 6.31
CA LEU A 20 -2.46 2.14 6.50
C LEU A 20 -2.37 0.93 5.57
N LEU A 21 -1.46 0.99 4.61
CA LEU A 21 -1.21 -0.10 3.67
C LEU A 21 -0.23 -1.09 4.28
N GLY A 22 -0.73 -2.29 4.57
CA GLY A 22 0.09 -3.40 5.02
C GLY A 22 0.85 -4.11 3.90
N MET A 23 1.74 -5.03 4.30
CA MET A 23 2.56 -5.81 3.36
C MET A 23 1.76 -6.68 2.37
N SER A 24 0.50 -7.00 2.68
CA SER A 24 -0.39 -7.73 1.76
C SER A 24 -0.63 -6.98 0.45
N VAL A 25 -0.68 -5.65 0.50
CA VAL A 25 -0.79 -4.79 -0.70
C VAL A 25 0.60 -4.47 -1.23
N LEU A 26 1.53 -4.11 -0.36
CA LEU A 26 2.86 -3.64 -0.80
C LEU A 26 3.62 -4.71 -1.58
N LYS A 27 3.48 -5.99 -1.26
CA LYS A 27 4.11 -7.09 -2.02
C LYS A 27 3.62 -7.23 -3.47
N GLN A 28 2.52 -6.60 -3.83
CA GLN A 28 2.00 -6.60 -5.21
C GLN A 28 2.60 -5.48 -6.06
N LEU A 29 3.49 -4.68 -5.46
CA LEU A 29 4.17 -3.57 -6.11
C LEU A 29 5.66 -3.84 -6.18
N GLU A 30 6.25 -3.51 -7.32
CA GLU A 30 7.67 -3.29 -7.46
C GLU A 30 7.99 -1.83 -7.11
N PHE A 31 9.02 -1.65 -6.29
CA PHE A 31 9.55 -0.36 -5.89
C PHE A 31 10.90 -0.14 -6.55
N THR A 32 11.01 0.89 -7.38
CA THR A 32 12.29 1.28 -7.97
C THR A 32 12.54 2.75 -7.71
N GLN A 33 13.69 3.08 -7.13
CA GLN A 33 14.08 4.47 -6.95
C GLN A 33 15.04 4.93 -8.06
N ARG A 34 14.74 6.08 -8.67
CA ARG A 34 15.60 6.73 -9.68
C ARG A 34 15.82 8.19 -9.29
N GLY A 35 16.93 8.46 -8.60
CA GLY A 35 17.20 9.76 -7.98
C GLY A 35 16.13 10.08 -6.93
N GLU A 36 15.48 11.23 -7.10
CA GLU A 36 14.40 11.69 -6.20
C GLU A 36 13.05 10.99 -6.44
N TRP A 37 12.94 10.18 -7.50
CA TRP A 37 11.66 9.56 -7.87
C TRP A 37 11.57 8.14 -7.33
N LEU A 38 10.53 7.89 -6.54
CA LEU A 38 10.06 6.53 -6.23
C LEU A 38 9.03 6.11 -7.28
N ILE A 39 9.37 5.09 -8.06
CA ILE A 39 8.52 4.52 -9.10
C ILE A 39 7.87 3.26 -8.53
N LEU A 40 6.54 3.20 -8.62
CA LEU A 40 5.74 2.05 -8.22
C LEU A 40 5.14 1.39 -9.47
N ARG A 41 5.34 0.08 -9.61
CA ARG A 41 4.74 -0.72 -10.70
C ARG A 41 3.98 -1.89 -10.11
N THR A 42 2.90 -2.29 -10.75
CA THR A 42 2.24 -3.56 -10.42
C THR A 42 3.11 -4.71 -10.91
N LEU A 43 3.25 -5.75 -10.08
CA LEU A 43 3.71 -7.05 -10.54
C LEU A 43 2.71 -7.69 -11.51
#